data_AF-A0AA87ZQM2-F1
#
_entry.id   AF-A0AA87ZQM2-F1
#
_cell.length_a   1.000
_cell.length_b   1.000
_cell.length_c   1.000
_cell.angle_alpha   90.00
_cell.angle_beta   90.00
_cell.angle_gamma   90.00
#
_symmetry.space_group_name_H-M   'P 1'
#
loop_
_entity.id
_entity.type
_entity.pdbx_description
1 polymer ?
#
loop_
_entity_poly.entity_id
_entity_poly.type
_entity_poly.pdbx_seq_one_letter_code
_entity_poly.pdbx_strand_id
1 'polypeptide(L)'
;MAITSSKYAVTARPVSILAQLLGMVVIILVLVWVLHFEGGLAFKSENKKKILNLHAVFMILGPVLAAGEGAEKSSKSTLLPWHIYAGMVIFVLAVCSTEIGLAQAFISLGLGRTQEALIVNFTGLFVFLFAASVGLTVFLPRGD
;
A
#
# COMPACT_ATOMS: atom_id res chain seq x y z
N MET A 1 1.16 -40.96 22.54
CA MET A 1 0.44 -39.77 23.04
C MET A 1 0.27 -38.82 21.86
N ALA A 2 -0.90 -38.85 21.21
CA ALA A 2 -1.18 -38.09 20.00
C ALA A 2 -1.80 -36.74 20.40
N ILE A 3 -1.09 -35.64 20.12
CA ILE A 3 -1.68 -34.30 20.16
C ILE A 3 -2.31 -34.02 18.80
N THR A 4 -3.60 -34.34 18.71
CA THR A 4 -4.46 -33.84 17.64
C THR A 4 -4.80 -32.37 17.92
N SER A 5 -4.42 -31.47 17.02
CA SER A 5 -4.96 -30.11 16.96
C SER A 5 -4.98 -29.65 15.51
N SER A 6 -6.06 -30.03 14.82
CA SER A 6 -6.49 -29.39 13.59
C SER A 6 -7.40 -28.21 13.97
N LYS A 7 -7.43 -27.19 13.09
CA LYS A 7 -8.48 -26.16 12.89
C LYS A 7 -8.12 -24.68 13.10
N TYR A 8 -6.91 -24.24 12.77
CA TYR A 8 -6.66 -22.80 12.47
C TYR A 8 -5.73 -22.60 11.27
N ALA A 9 -5.79 -23.48 10.28
CA ALA A 9 -5.25 -23.15 8.97
C ALA A 9 -6.19 -22.09 8.34
N VAL A 10 -6.07 -20.84 8.80
CA VAL A 10 -6.58 -19.69 8.05
C VAL A 10 -5.84 -19.75 6.73
N THR A 11 -6.50 -20.31 5.72
CA THR A 11 -5.99 -20.35 4.36
C THR A 11 -5.51 -18.93 4.03
N ALA A 12 -4.26 -18.76 3.60
CA ALA A 12 -3.70 -17.43 3.34
C ALA A 12 -4.35 -16.71 2.13
N ARG A 13 -5.31 -17.36 1.45
CA ARG A 13 -6.01 -16.81 0.27
C ARG A 13 -7.04 -15.73 0.61
N PRO A 14 -7.97 -15.89 1.57
CA PRO A 14 -8.88 -14.81 1.98
C PRO A 14 -8.17 -13.52 2.40
N VAL A 15 -7.06 -13.59 3.16
CA VAL A 15 -6.31 -12.39 3.57
C VAL A 15 -5.64 -11.69 2.39
N SER A 16 -5.21 -12.44 1.37
CA SER A 16 -4.65 -11.87 0.14
C SER A 16 -5.72 -11.15 -0.69
N ILE A 17 -6.93 -11.73 -0.79
CA ILE A 17 -8.06 -11.11 -1.47
C ILE A 17 -8.47 -9.82 -0.75
N LEU A 18 -8.50 -9.83 0.58
CA LEU A 18 -8.78 -8.64 1.39
C LEU A 18 -7.74 -7.53 1.12
N ALA A 19 -6.45 -7.88 1.10
CA ALA A 19 -5.39 -6.93 0.77
C ALA A 19 -5.57 -6.33 -0.64
N GLN A 20 -5.94 -7.13 -1.64
CA GLN A 20 -6.21 -6.64 -2.99
C GLN A 20 -7.40 -5.69 -3.04
N LEU A 21 -8.50 -6.01 -2.34
CA LEU A 21 -9.66 -5.12 -2.25
C LEU A 21 -9.30 -3.79 -1.57
N LEU A 22 -8.53 -3.82 -0.48
CA LEU A 22 -8.03 -2.62 0.19
C LEU A 22 -7.12 -1.80 -0.75
N GLY A 23 -6.22 -2.46 -1.49
CA GLY A 23 -5.36 -1.80 -2.48
C GLY A 23 -6.16 -1.12 -3.59
N MET A 24 -7.21 -1.77 -4.10
CA MET A 24 -8.11 -1.18 -5.08
C MET A 24 -8.81 0.07 -4.54
N VAL A 25 -9.28 0.03 -3.28
CA VAL A 25 -9.89 1.18 -2.63
C VAL A 25 -8.89 2.33 -2.48
N VAL A 26 -7.66 2.06 -2.06
CA VAL A 26 -6.58 3.06 -1.97
C VAL A 26 -6.32 3.74 -3.32
N ILE A 27 -6.22 2.96 -4.40
CA ILE A 27 -6.01 3.49 -5.76
C ILE A 27 -7.17 4.42 -6.16
N ILE A 28 -8.42 4.01 -5.92
CA ILE A 28 -9.59 4.82 -6.27
C ILE A 28 -9.59 6.14 -5.47
N LEU A 29 -9.34 6.08 -4.17
CA LEU A 29 -9.30 7.27 -3.31
C LEU A 29 -8.19 8.25 -3.74
N VAL A 30 -7.01 7.74 -4.08
CA VAL A 30 -5.91 8.60 -4.56
C VAL A 30 -6.24 9.24 -5.90
N LEU A 31 -6.90 8.49 -6.80
CA LEU A 31 -7.29 8.99 -8.11
C LEU A 31 -8.33 10.10 -7.97
N VAL A 32 -9.33 9.91 -7.10
CA VAL A 32 -10.31 10.93 -6.77
C VAL A 32 -9.64 12.16 -6.18
N TRP A 33 -8.70 11.99 -5.23
CA TRP A 33 -8.00 13.11 -4.62
C TRP A 33 -7.23 13.95 -5.66
N VAL A 34 -6.47 13.29 -6.53
CA VAL A 34 -5.61 13.94 -7.54
C VAL A 34 -6.42 14.60 -8.66
N LEU A 35 -7.46 13.94 -9.15
CA LEU A 35 -8.27 14.47 -10.25
C LEU A 35 -9.24 15.56 -9.79
N HIS A 36 -9.86 15.39 -8.62
CA HIS A 36 -10.90 16.29 -8.15
C HIS A 36 -10.35 17.53 -7.44
N PHE A 37 -9.28 17.39 -6.64
CA PHE A 37 -8.84 18.48 -5.74
C PHE A 37 -7.52 19.12 -6.14
N GLU A 38 -6.58 18.33 -6.67
CA GLU A 38 -5.26 18.87 -7.04
C GLU A 38 -5.18 19.32 -8.51
N GLY A 39 -6.29 19.26 -9.25
CA GLY A 39 -6.37 19.77 -10.63
C GLY A 39 -5.66 18.89 -11.67
N GLY A 40 -5.45 17.61 -11.36
CA GLY A 40 -5.00 16.57 -12.29
C GLY A 40 -3.48 16.41 -12.44
N LEU A 41 -3.10 15.40 -13.24
CA LEU A 41 -1.70 15.04 -13.52
C LEU A 41 -1.18 15.78 -14.76
N ALA A 42 0.03 16.34 -14.68
CA ALA A 42 0.69 16.91 -15.83
C ALA A 42 2.19 16.58 -15.85
N PHE A 43 2.64 15.92 -16.92
CA PHE A 43 4.05 15.58 -17.15
C PHE A 43 4.91 16.79 -17.52
N LYS A 44 4.28 17.88 -17.98
CA LYS A 44 4.93 19.15 -18.28
C LYS A 44 3.94 20.28 -18.00
N SER A 45 4.20 21.08 -16.97
CA SER A 45 3.39 22.23 -16.59
C SER A 45 4.29 23.30 -15.96
N GLU A 46 4.03 24.58 -16.22
CA GLU A 46 4.71 25.70 -15.55
C GLU A 46 4.48 25.68 -14.01
N ASN A 47 3.41 25.00 -13.56
CA ASN A 47 3.14 24.79 -12.14
C ASN A 47 3.82 23.53 -11.60
N LYS A 48 4.87 23.74 -10.80
CA LYS A 48 5.68 22.67 -10.17
C LYS A 48 4.86 21.69 -9.30
N LYS A 49 3.72 22.12 -8.76
CA LYS A 49 2.81 21.29 -7.96
C LYS A 49 2.27 20.07 -8.71
N LYS A 50 1.95 20.18 -10.01
CA LYS A 50 1.39 19.05 -10.79
C LYS A 50 2.40 17.92 -11.01
N ILE A 51 3.68 18.28 -11.13
CA ILE A 51 4.77 17.32 -11.29
C ILE A 51 5.02 16.57 -9.97
N LEU A 52 4.95 17.27 -8.82
CA LEU A 52 5.06 16.65 -7.50
C LEU A 52 3.88 15.73 -7.17
N ASN A 53 2.70 16.04 -7.69
CA ASN A 53 1.54 15.19 -7.46
C ASN A 53 1.64 13.84 -8.18
N LEU A 54 2.27 13.81 -9.36
CA LEU A 54 2.63 12.58 -10.06
C LEU A 54 3.55 11.69 -9.22
N HIS A 55 4.50 12.29 -8.49
CA HIS A 55 5.38 11.57 -7.58
C HIS A 55 4.60 10.94 -6.42
N ALA A 56 3.66 11.66 -5.81
CA ALA A 56 2.80 11.13 -4.75
C ALA A 56 1.94 9.94 -5.22
N VAL A 57 1.39 10.02 -6.44
CA VAL A 57 0.66 8.89 -7.05
C VAL A 57 1.56 7.68 -7.25
N PHE A 58 2.78 7.89 -7.75
CA PHE A 58 3.73 6.79 -8.00
C PHE A 58 4.19 6.11 -6.70
N MET A 59 4.34 6.88 -5.62
CA MET A 59 4.70 6.38 -4.30
C MET A 59 3.62 5.47 -3.69
N ILE A 60 2.33 5.71 -4.00
CA ILE A 60 1.21 4.85 -3.55
C ILE A 60 1.01 3.66 -4.49
N LEU A 61 1.12 3.87 -5.81
CA LEU A 61 0.88 2.83 -6.80
C LEU A 61 1.91 1.70 -6.71
N GLY A 62 3.20 2.02 -6.50
CA GLY A 62 4.29 1.05 -6.44
C GLY A 62 4.10 -0.06 -5.40
N PRO A 63 3.92 0.29 -4.10
CA PRO A 63 3.69 -0.69 -3.03
C PRO A 63 2.41 -1.52 -3.23
N VAL A 64 1.36 -0.92 -3.80
CA VAL A 64 0.09 -1.62 -4.04
C VAL A 64 0.24 -2.67 -5.15
N LEU A 65 0.88 -2.32 -6.26
CA LEU A 65 1.14 -3.26 -7.37
C LEU A 65 2.10 -4.37 -6.94
N ALA A 66 3.20 -4.01 -6.26
CA ALA A 66 4.19 -4.97 -5.78
C ALA A 66 3.62 -6.02 -4.81
N ALA A 67 2.55 -5.69 -4.08
CA ALA A 67 1.85 -6.62 -3.20
C ALA A 67 0.68 -7.36 -3.88
N GLY A 68 0.13 -6.83 -4.98
CA GLY A 68 -0.96 -7.45 -5.74
C GLY A 68 -0.50 -8.51 -6.74
N GLU A 69 0.70 -8.33 -7.29
CA GLU A 69 1.32 -9.25 -8.24
C GLU A 69 2.04 -10.36 -7.47
N GLY A 70 1.46 -11.55 -7.47
CA GLY A 70 2.07 -12.72 -6.82
C GLY A 70 3.44 -12.98 -7.40
N ALA A 71 4.49 -12.61 -6.66
CA ALA A 71 5.90 -12.77 -7.02
C ALA A 71 6.13 -14.12 -7.74
N GLU A 72 6.28 -14.05 -9.05
CA GLU A 72 6.60 -15.19 -9.91
C GLU A 72 7.98 -15.71 -9.49
N LYS A 73 7.98 -16.86 -8.81
CA LYS A 73 9.16 -17.44 -8.18
C LYS A 73 10.07 -18.08 -9.23
N SER A 74 10.91 -17.28 -9.87
CA SER A 74 12.16 -17.73 -10.48
C SER A 74 13.37 -17.18 -9.71
N SER A 75 13.36 -17.32 -8.38
CA SER A 75 14.46 -16.87 -7.52
C SER A 75 15.28 -18.04 -7.00
N LYS A 76 16.59 -17.94 -7.20
CA LYS A 76 17.63 -18.91 -6.84
C LYS A 76 17.45 -19.35 -5.37
N SER A 77 17.46 -20.66 -5.10
CA SER A 77 17.11 -21.28 -3.80
C SER A 77 17.90 -20.76 -2.58
N THR A 78 19.11 -20.23 -2.78
CA THR A 78 19.95 -19.67 -1.71
C THR A 78 19.57 -18.25 -1.28
N LEU A 79 18.99 -17.43 -2.16
CA LEU A 79 18.70 -16.01 -1.89
C LEU A 79 17.27 -15.74 -1.42
N LEU A 80 16.41 -16.76 -1.47
CA LEU A 80 14.99 -16.68 -1.09
C LEU A 80 14.73 -16.07 0.30
N PRO A 81 15.39 -16.51 1.40
CA PRO A 81 15.11 -15.97 2.73
C PRO A 81 15.57 -14.50 2.87
N TRP A 82 16.71 -14.13 2.25
CA TRP A 82 17.21 -12.75 2.28
C TRP A 82 16.31 -11.80 1.47
N HIS A 83 15.83 -12.24 0.32
CA HIS A 83 14.95 -11.45 -0.53
C HIS A 83 13.59 -11.17 0.12
N ILE A 84 12.99 -12.17 0.77
CA ILE A 84 11.71 -12.00 1.48
C ILE A 84 11.88 -11.01 2.64
N TYR A 85 12.94 -11.16 3.44
CA TYR A 85 13.21 -10.24 4.55
C TYR A 85 13.48 -8.81 4.07
N ALA A 86 14.37 -8.64 3.08
CA ALA A 86 14.67 -7.34 2.50
C ALA A 86 13.43 -6.70 1.85
N GLY A 87 12.62 -7.48 1.13
CA GLY A 87 11.36 -7.03 0.54
C GLY A 87 10.38 -6.52 1.58
N MET A 88 10.23 -7.22 2.71
CA MET A 88 9.37 -6.78 3.82
C MET A 88 9.83 -5.47 4.45
N VAL A 89 11.14 -5.30 4.66
CA VAL A 89 11.70 -4.05 5.20
C VAL A 89 11.46 -2.89 4.23
N ILE A 90 11.74 -3.08 2.94
CA ILE A 90 11.53 -2.05 1.92
C ILE A 90 10.04 -1.69 1.80
N PHE A 91 9.15 -2.69 1.89
CA PHE A 91 7.71 -2.47 1.86
C PHE A 91 7.24 -1.61 3.04
N VAL A 92 7.66 -1.91 4.26
CA VAL A 92 7.31 -1.11 5.45
C VAL A 92 7.84 0.33 5.32
N LEU A 93 9.08 0.50 4.87
CA LEU A 93 9.66 1.83 4.64
C LEU A 93 8.89 2.61 3.56
N ALA A 94 8.45 1.96 2.49
CA ALA A 94 7.66 2.58 1.44
C ALA A 94 6.28 3.05 1.95
N VAL A 95 5.62 2.24 2.79
CA VAL A 95 4.36 2.60 3.45
C VAL A 95 4.56 3.80 4.38
N CYS A 96 5.56 3.77 5.26
CA CYS A 96 5.88 4.91 6.12
C CYS A 96 6.18 6.19 5.31
N SER A 97 6.96 6.08 4.24
CA SER A 97 7.27 7.22 3.37
C SER A 97 6.03 7.79 2.70
N THR A 98 5.06 6.93 2.36
CA THR A 98 3.78 7.33 1.78
C THR A 98 2.92 8.08 2.79
N GLU A 99 2.80 7.57 4.02
CA GLU A 99 2.05 8.22 5.09
C GLU A 99 2.67 9.58 5.46
N ILE A 100 4.00 9.67 5.53
CA ILE A 100 4.71 10.93 5.75
C ILE A 100 4.45 11.90 4.60
N GLY A 101 4.46 11.43 3.35
CA GLY A 101 4.14 12.24 2.17
C GLY A 101 2.71 12.80 2.20
N LEU A 102 1.73 11.98 2.59
CA LEU A 102 0.33 12.41 2.80
C LEU A 102 0.21 13.44 3.92
N ALA A 103 0.90 13.24 5.05
CA ALA A 103 0.91 14.20 6.16
C ALA A 103 1.57 15.53 5.76
N GLN A 104 2.67 15.49 5.00
CA GLN A 104 3.31 16.68 4.45
C GLN A 104 2.37 17.44 3.50
N ALA A 105 1.64 16.73 2.63
CA ALA A 105 0.66 17.33 1.73
C ALA A 105 -0.48 17.99 2.52
N PHE A 106 -0.99 17.35 3.57
CA PHE A 106 -2.01 17.90 4.46
C PHE A 106 -1.59 19.24 5.09
N ILE A 107 -0.37 19.28 5.64
CA ILE A 107 0.18 20.48 6.26
C ILE A 107 0.45 21.56 5.21
N SER A 108 1.02 21.20 4.06
CA SER A 108 1.37 22.15 2.99
C SER A 108 0.13 22.78 2.33
N LEU A 109 -1.00 22.08 2.32
CA LEU A 109 -2.26 22.60 1.80
C LEU A 109 -3.06 23.36 2.87
N GLY A 110 -2.63 23.34 4.14
CA GLY A 110 -3.34 23.99 5.24
C GLY A 110 -4.75 23.43 5.42
N LEU A 111 -4.93 22.14 5.13
CA LEU A 111 -6.23 21.49 5.10
C LEU A 111 -6.83 21.42 6.50
N GLY A 112 -7.84 22.25 6.76
CA GLY A 112 -8.61 22.23 8.00
C GLY A 112 -9.64 21.09 8.03
N ARG A 113 -10.81 21.30 8.65
CA ARG A 113 -11.91 20.31 8.66
C ARG A 113 -12.72 20.36 7.35
N THR A 114 -12.04 20.22 6.22
CA THR A 114 -12.64 20.22 4.87
C THR A 114 -12.84 18.80 4.35
N GLN A 115 -13.62 18.66 3.27
CA GLN A 115 -13.86 17.35 2.65
C GLN A 115 -12.57 16.73 2.06
N GLU A 116 -11.66 17.58 1.61
CA GLU A 116 -10.31 17.21 1.15
C GLU A 116 -9.47 16.57 2.24
N ALA A 117 -9.43 17.20 3.42
CA ALA A 117 -8.73 16.68 4.60
C ALA A 117 -9.23 15.28 4.96
N LEU A 118 -10.55 15.09 4.91
CA LEU A 118 -11.19 13.84 5.26
C LEU A 118 -10.77 12.73 4.28
N ILE A 119 -10.75 12.99 2.98
CA ILE A 119 -10.30 12.04 1.95
C ILE A 119 -8.82 11.67 2.13
N VAL A 120 -7.95 12.65 2.39
CA VAL A 120 -6.52 12.41 2.64
C VAL A 120 -6.31 11.54 3.89
N ASN A 121 -7.03 11.82 4.97
CA ASN A 121 -6.93 11.03 6.22
C ASN A 121 -7.43 9.60 6.04
N PHE A 122 -8.57 9.43 5.36
CA PHE A 122 -9.08 8.10 5.04
C PHE A 122 -8.11 7.34 4.13
N THR A 123 -7.50 8.01 3.13
CA THR A 123 -6.50 7.39 2.26
C THR A 123 -5.32 6.85 3.07
N GLY A 124 -4.78 7.64 4.01
CA GLY A 124 -3.73 7.20 4.93
C GLY A 124 -4.14 5.98 5.75
N LEU A 125 -5.35 6.01 6.34
CA LEU A 125 -5.88 4.88 7.11
C LEU A 125 -6.00 3.60 6.27
N PHE A 126 -6.49 3.70 5.03
CA PHE A 126 -6.61 2.55 4.13
C PHE A 126 -5.24 2.00 3.69
N VAL A 127 -4.24 2.87 3.49
CA VAL A 127 -2.85 2.47 3.22
C VAL A 127 -2.27 1.70 4.42
N PHE A 128 -2.49 2.17 5.64
CA PHE A 128 -2.05 1.49 6.85
C PHE A 128 -2.70 0.10 7.01
N LEU A 129 -4.03 0.02 6.80
CA LEU A 129 -4.77 -1.24 6.87
C LEU A 129 -4.33 -2.23 5.78
N PHE A 130 -4.04 -1.73 4.59
CA PHE A 130 -3.46 -2.52 3.50
C PHE A 130 -2.11 -3.12 3.92
N ALA A 131 -1.21 -2.31 4.47
CA ALA A 131 0.10 -2.77 4.93
C ALA A 131 0.00 -3.83 6.03
N ALA A 132 -0.92 -3.66 6.99
CA ALA A 132 -1.19 -4.65 8.02
C ALA A 132 -1.68 -5.99 7.44
N SER A 133 -2.58 -5.93 6.44
CA SER A 133 -3.09 -7.12 5.74
C SER A 133 -2.01 -7.85 4.95
N VAL A 134 -1.12 -7.10 4.28
CA VAL A 134 0.03 -7.67 3.55
C VAL A 134 1.02 -8.31 4.52
N GLY A 135 1.33 -7.64 5.64
CA GLY A 135 2.16 -8.20 6.71
C GLY A 135 1.60 -9.52 7.22
N LEU A 136 0.31 -9.56 7.57
CA LEU A 136 -0.36 -10.76 8.03
C LEU A 136 -0.31 -11.90 7.01
N THR A 137 -0.40 -11.59 5.71
CA THR A 137 -0.32 -12.57 4.62
C THR A 137 1.06 -13.27 4.55
N VAL A 138 2.13 -12.57 4.94
CA VAL A 138 3.50 -13.12 4.92
C VAL A 138 3.77 -13.96 6.16
N PHE A 139 3.18 -13.62 7.31
CA PHE A 139 3.34 -14.38 8.55
C PHE A 139 2.41 -15.60 8.64
N LEU A 140 1.29 -15.61 7.91
CA LEU A 140 0.40 -16.76 7.90
C LEU A 140 1.00 -17.90 7.05
N PRO A 141 1.20 -19.10 7.61
CA PRO A 141 1.65 -20.25 6.85
C PRO A 141 0.61 -20.59 5.79
N ARG A 142 1.06 -20.68 4.54
CA ARG A 142 0.24 -21.24 3.45
C ARG A 142 0.08 -22.73 3.78
N GLY A 143 -1.12 -23.12 4.21
CA GLY A 143 -1.46 -24.53 4.35
C GLY A 143 -1.56 -25.13 2.96
N ASP A 144 -0.56 -25.94 2.62
CA ASP A 144 -0.56 -26.82 1.46
C ASP A 144 -1.46 -28.03 1.74
#